data_AF-A0A0D8J006-F1
#
_entry.id   AF-A0A0D8J006-F1
#
_cell.length_a   1.000
_cell.length_b   1.000
_cell.length_c   1.000
_cell.angle_alpha   90.00
_cell.angle_beta   90.00
_cell.angle_gamma   90.00
#
_symmetry.space_group_name_H-M   'P 1'
#
loop_
_entity.id
_entity.type
_entity.pdbx_description
1 polymer ?
#
loop_
_entity_poly.entity_id
_entity_poly.type
_entity_poly.pdbx_seq_one_letter_code
_entity_poly.pdbx_strand_id
1 'polypeptide(L)'
;MNFHETKYGHIFYEVQLPRLIKALERIADDLSKSSSSMTGGVTVDPNFLHDLYFGEYEPSVFTEQSVEQRALDRRVSAAEQALQQIFAGIPAAAAAFEAYQLAVSERNGATVEQAFESGYRTAVNMLAAGLMLPGSKQDAEIPLTTQELRKMDGEQVFCLDMNEDVRVVARKKGFIQITNDKEIHRIVGLTLYRHRPSWCQ
;
A
#
# COMPACT_ATOMS: atom_id res chain seq x y z
N MET A 1 -33.11 -41.82 -37.83
CA MET A 1 -31.93 -41.11 -38.36
C MET A 1 -31.18 -40.57 -37.17
N ASN A 2 -29.91 -40.93 -37.03
CA ASN A 2 -29.08 -40.49 -35.91
C ASN A 2 -28.55 -39.08 -36.19
N PHE A 3 -28.31 -38.30 -35.13
CA PHE A 3 -27.89 -36.89 -35.27
C PHE A 3 -26.63 -36.71 -36.14
N HIS A 4 -25.64 -37.60 -36.00
CA HIS A 4 -24.40 -37.58 -36.79
C HIS A 4 -24.61 -37.87 -38.29
N GLU A 5 -25.71 -38.51 -38.68
CA GLU A 5 -26.07 -38.77 -40.07
C GLU A 5 -26.78 -37.57 -40.72
N THR A 6 -27.16 -36.57 -39.93
CA THR A 6 -27.81 -35.36 -40.44
C THR A 6 -26.79 -34.35 -40.92
N LYS A 7 -27.17 -33.52 -41.90
CA LYS A 7 -26.35 -32.39 -42.37
C LYS A 7 -25.91 -31.47 -41.22
N TYR A 8 -26.76 -31.29 -40.21
CA TYR A 8 -26.44 -30.49 -39.02
C TYR A 8 -25.44 -31.19 -38.10
N GLY A 9 -25.53 -32.52 -37.93
CA GLY A 9 -24.54 -33.30 -37.19
C GLY A 9 -23.16 -33.24 -37.81
N HIS A 10 -23.06 -33.40 -39.14
CA HIS A 10 -21.79 -33.24 -39.85
C HIS A 10 -21.18 -31.85 -39.63
N ILE A 11 -21.96 -30.78 -39.76
CA ILE A 11 -21.47 -29.41 -39.50
C ILE A 11 -21.00 -29.25 -38.04
N PHE A 12 -21.72 -29.85 -37.08
CA PHE A 12 -21.34 -29.79 -35.68
C PHE A 12 -19.99 -30.49 -35.42
N TYR A 13 -19.82 -31.73 -35.88
CA TYR A 13 -18.61 -32.52 -35.61
C TYR A 13 -17.40 -32.10 -36.44
N GLU A 14 -17.59 -31.70 -37.70
CA GLU A 14 -16.47 -31.39 -38.60
C GLU A 14 -16.07 -29.91 -38.55
N VAL A 15 -16.97 -29.01 -38.16
CA VAL A 15 -16.71 -27.55 -38.19
C VAL A 15 -16.80 -26.90 -36.82
N GLN A 16 -17.90 -27.10 -36.07
CA GLN A 16 -18.11 -26.40 -34.80
C GLN A 16 -17.24 -26.95 -33.67
N LEU A 17 -17.15 -28.27 -33.54
CA LEU A 17 -16.38 -28.92 -32.47
C LEU A 17 -14.87 -28.61 -32.58
N PRO A 18 -14.21 -28.69 -33.75
CA PRO A 18 -12.81 -28.30 -33.87
C PRO A 18 -12.56 -26.82 -33.60
N ARG A 19 -13.51 -25.94 -33.95
CA ARG A 19 -13.43 -24.50 -33.66
C ARG A 19 -13.51 -24.23 -32.16
N LEU A 20 -14.39 -24.93 -31.45
CA LEU A 20 -14.52 -24.82 -30.00
C LEU A 20 -13.24 -25.29 -29.29
N ILE A 21 -12.67 -26.42 -29.73
CA ILE A 21 -11.41 -26.94 -29.17
C ILE A 21 -10.29 -25.91 -29.36
N LYS A 22 -10.11 -25.36 -30.56
CA LYS A 22 -9.11 -24.30 -30.81
C LYS A 22 -9.33 -23.03 -30.00
N ALA A 23 -10.59 -22.66 -29.76
CA ALA A 23 -10.91 -21.51 -28.92
C ALA A 23 -10.51 -21.78 -27.46
N LEU A 24 -10.77 -22.99 -26.95
CA LEU A 24 -10.38 -23.39 -25.60
C LEU A 24 -8.86 -23.50 -25.44
N GLU A 25 -8.14 -24.06 -26.42
CA GLU A 25 -6.67 -24.09 -26.45
C GLU A 25 -6.08 -22.68 -26.41
N ARG A 26 -6.61 -21.77 -27.24
CA ARG A 26 -6.15 -20.37 -27.25
C ARG A 26 -6.42 -19.66 -25.92
N ILE A 27 -7.58 -19.90 -25.31
CA ILE A 27 -7.89 -19.35 -23.98
C ILE A 27 -6.92 -19.90 -22.92
N ALA A 28 -6.60 -21.19 -22.96
CA ALA A 28 -5.63 -21.80 -22.05
C ALA A 28 -4.21 -21.24 -22.24
N ASP A 29 -3.78 -21.04 -23.48
CA ASP A 29 -2.50 -20.41 -23.82
C ASP A 29 -2.44 -18.96 -23.36
N ASP A 30 -3.50 -18.18 -23.54
CA ASP A 30 -3.54 -16.78 -23.13
C ASP A 30 -3.60 -16.66 -21.59
N LEU A 31 -4.32 -17.56 -20.90
CA LEU A 31 -4.34 -17.62 -19.43
C LEU A 31 -2.97 -18.00 -18.85
N SER A 32 -2.29 -18.99 -19.44
CA SER A 32 -0.94 -19.40 -19.01
C SER A 32 0.13 -18.34 -19.24
N LYS A 33 -0.05 -17.45 -20.24
CA LYS A 33 0.82 -16.29 -20.46
C LYS A 33 0.50 -15.14 -19.49
N SER A 34 -0.77 -14.94 -19.13
CA SER A 34 -1.16 -13.83 -18.24
C SER A 34 -0.62 -13.97 -16.80
N SER A 35 -0.39 -15.21 -16.33
CA SER A 35 0.21 -15.46 -15.01
C SER A 35 1.69 -15.09 -14.92
N SER A 36 2.32 -14.77 -16.05
CA SER A 36 3.74 -14.37 -16.13
C SER A 36 3.97 -12.89 -15.81
N SER A 37 2.91 -12.11 -15.61
CA SER A 37 3.01 -10.66 -15.46
C SER A 37 3.26 -10.24 -14.01
N MET A 38 4.38 -10.66 -13.41
CA MET A 38 5.02 -10.00 -12.24
C MET A 38 6.43 -10.53 -11.90
N THR A 39 6.99 -11.48 -12.64
CA THR A 39 8.38 -11.95 -12.42
C THR A 39 9.43 -11.03 -13.07
N GLY A 40 9.12 -9.75 -13.23
CA GLY A 40 10.05 -8.72 -13.68
C GLY A 40 11.07 -8.41 -12.59
N GLY A 41 12.12 -9.23 -12.49
CA GLY A 41 13.44 -8.80 -12.02
C GLY A 41 13.59 -8.42 -10.55
N VAL A 42 12.79 -8.96 -9.62
CA VAL A 42 13.13 -8.84 -8.20
C VAL A 42 14.14 -9.93 -7.85
N THR A 43 15.43 -9.60 -7.96
CA THR A 43 16.51 -10.42 -7.39
C THR A 43 16.48 -10.24 -5.88
N VAL A 44 15.70 -11.07 -5.19
CA VAL A 44 15.76 -11.14 -3.72
C VAL A 44 17.07 -11.83 -3.35
N ASP A 45 17.88 -11.19 -2.51
CA ASP A 45 19.07 -11.81 -1.95
C ASP A 45 18.68 -13.15 -1.26
N PRO A 46 19.27 -14.28 -1.65
CA PRO A 46 18.98 -15.58 -1.03
C PRO A 46 19.16 -15.60 0.50
N ASN A 47 20.03 -14.75 1.03
CA ASN A 47 20.32 -14.67 2.46
C ASN A 47 19.47 -13.63 3.19
N PHE A 48 18.62 -12.87 2.49
CA PHE A 48 17.81 -11.79 3.09
C PHE A 48 17.10 -12.20 4.38
N LEU A 49 16.42 -13.36 4.39
CA LEU A 49 15.70 -13.83 5.57
C LEU A 49 16.63 -14.30 6.69
N HIS A 50 17.79 -14.85 6.35
CA HIS A 50 18.80 -15.25 7.32
C HIS A 50 19.35 -14.00 8.02
N ASP A 51 19.83 -13.04 7.24
CA ASP A 51 20.42 -11.80 7.73
C ASP A 51 19.39 -10.98 8.51
N LEU A 52 18.13 -10.95 8.04
CA LEU A 52 17.04 -10.27 8.76
C LEU A 52 16.72 -10.94 10.09
N TYR A 53 16.69 -12.28 10.13
CA TYR A 53 16.36 -13.03 11.36
C TYR A 53 17.47 -12.93 12.42
N PHE A 54 18.73 -12.92 12.00
CA PHE A 54 19.88 -12.79 12.89
C PHE A 54 20.29 -11.34 13.16
N GLY A 55 19.61 -10.36 12.55
CA GLY A 55 19.90 -8.93 12.72
C GLY A 55 21.16 -8.45 12.01
N GLU A 56 21.66 -9.24 11.07
CA GLU A 56 22.81 -8.90 10.21
C GLU A 56 22.40 -8.13 8.94
N TYR A 57 21.09 -7.99 8.71
CA TYR A 57 20.56 -7.23 7.58
C TYR A 57 20.78 -5.72 7.76
N GLU A 58 21.66 -5.15 6.95
CA GLU A 58 21.89 -3.72 6.86
C GLU A 58 21.17 -3.13 5.63
N PRO A 59 20.25 -2.16 5.80
CA PRO A 59 19.59 -1.49 4.69
C PRO A 59 20.57 -0.81 3.72
N SER A 60 20.30 -0.87 2.42
CA SER A 60 21.21 -0.33 1.38
C SER A 60 21.48 1.17 1.48
N VAL A 61 20.62 1.93 2.17
CA VAL A 61 20.84 3.35 2.48
C VAL A 61 22.09 3.60 3.31
N PHE A 62 22.60 2.59 4.01
CA PHE A 62 23.84 2.66 4.80
C PHE A 62 25.06 2.14 4.03
N THR A 63 24.87 1.34 2.98
CA THR A 63 25.96 0.79 2.16
C THR A 63 26.31 1.68 0.98
N GLU A 64 25.33 2.32 0.35
CA GLU A 64 25.52 3.14 -0.85
C GLU A 64 25.12 4.61 -0.61
N GLN A 65 26.01 5.36 0.03
CA GLN A 65 25.84 6.81 0.17
C GLN A 65 26.16 7.55 -1.13
N SER A 66 25.24 8.40 -1.57
CA SER A 66 25.45 9.31 -2.68
C SER A 66 26.53 10.36 -2.38
N VAL A 67 27.13 10.92 -3.44
CA VAL A 67 28.12 12.01 -3.32
C VAL A 67 27.54 13.23 -2.60
N GLU A 68 26.26 13.53 -2.83
CA GLU A 68 25.56 14.64 -2.20
C GLU A 68 25.37 14.42 -0.70
N GLN A 69 24.92 13.23 -0.28
CA GLN A 69 24.79 12.88 1.14
C GLN A 69 26.12 13.03 1.87
N ARG A 70 27.22 12.49 1.31
CA ARG A 70 28.56 12.64 1.91
C ARG A 70 28.98 14.10 2.05
N ALA A 71 28.61 14.97 1.10
CA ALA A 71 28.91 16.40 1.18
C ALA A 71 28.09 17.10 2.27
N LEU A 72 26.82 16.73 2.43
CA LEU A 72 25.96 17.22 3.51
C LEU A 72 26.48 16.76 4.88
N ASP A 73 26.85 15.49 5.02
CA ASP A 73 27.40 14.94 6.27
C ASP A 73 28.68 15.69 6.69
N ARG A 74 29.61 15.91 5.75
CA ARG A 74 30.82 16.71 6.00
C ARG A 74 30.51 18.13 6.48
N ARG A 75 29.48 18.76 5.91
CA ARG A 75 29.06 20.11 6.32
C ARG A 75 28.48 20.10 7.74
N VAL A 76 27.68 19.10 8.09
CA VAL A 76 27.14 18.93 9.44
C VAL A 76 28.28 18.70 10.43
N SER A 77 29.21 17.78 10.15
CA SER A 77 30.36 17.51 11.02
C SER A 77 31.25 18.74 11.21
N ALA A 78 31.49 19.53 10.15
CA ALA A 78 32.28 20.76 10.26
C ALA A 78 31.57 21.82 11.14
N ALA A 79 30.26 21.98 10.98
CA ALA A 79 29.48 22.91 11.80
C ALA A 79 29.43 22.48 13.27
N GLU A 80 29.30 21.17 13.52
CA GLU A 80 29.33 20.59 14.86
C GLU A 80 30.68 20.80 15.55
N GLN A 81 31.79 20.56 14.85
CA GLN A 81 33.13 20.82 15.37
C GLN A 81 33.35 22.29 15.71
N ALA A 82 32.85 23.21 14.88
CA ALA A 82 32.92 24.64 15.16
C ALA A 82 32.15 25.01 16.44
N LEU A 83 30.96 24.43 16.64
CA LEU A 83 30.17 24.64 17.86
C LEU A 83 30.85 24.05 19.10
N GLN A 84 31.43 22.85 18.98
CA GLN A 84 32.19 22.23 20.08
C GLN A 84 33.40 23.10 20.49
N GLN A 85 34.11 23.70 19.53
CA GLN A 85 35.22 24.63 19.84
C GLN A 85 34.76 25.88 20.59
N ILE A 86 33.56 26.41 20.27
CA ILE A 86 32.97 27.56 20.95
C ILE A 86 32.58 27.20 22.39
N PHE A 87 32.04 26.00 22.61
CA PHE A 87 31.57 25.57 23.93
C PHE A 87 32.66 24.95 24.81
N ALA A 88 33.86 24.69 24.27
CA ALA A 88 34.98 24.07 25.00
C ALA A 88 35.38 24.80 26.31
N GLY A 89 35.04 26.08 26.47
CA GLY A 89 35.28 26.86 27.69
C GLY A 89 34.09 26.98 28.66
N ILE A 90 32.91 26.47 28.30
CA ILE A 90 31.66 26.68 29.06
C ILE A 90 30.94 25.33 29.26
N PRO A 91 31.16 24.64 30.39
CA PRO A 91 30.60 23.31 30.65
C PRO A 91 29.07 23.26 30.54
N ALA A 92 28.38 24.30 30.99
CA ALA A 92 26.92 24.39 30.90
C ALA A 92 26.41 24.51 29.46
N ALA A 93 27.16 25.16 28.56
CA ALA A 93 26.80 25.30 27.16
C ALA A 93 27.05 23.98 26.40
N ALA A 94 28.13 23.27 26.73
CA ALA A 94 28.40 21.94 26.18
C ALA A 94 27.27 20.95 26.55
N ALA A 95 26.87 20.89 27.82
CA ALA A 95 25.77 20.03 28.27
C ALA A 95 24.42 20.39 27.61
N ALA A 96 24.13 21.67 27.44
CA ALA A 96 22.92 22.13 26.75
C ALA A 96 22.94 21.77 25.25
N PHE A 97 24.12 21.81 24.62
CA PHE A 97 24.30 21.42 23.23
C PHE A 97 24.15 19.91 23.02
N GLU A 98 24.72 19.08 23.90
CA GLU A 98 24.52 17.62 23.89
C GLU A 98 23.04 17.26 24.09
N ALA A 99 22.35 17.90 25.03
CA ALA A 99 20.92 17.71 25.24
C ALA A 99 20.10 18.10 23.99
N TYR A 100 20.49 19.18 23.30
CA TYR A 100 19.90 19.57 22.03
C TYR A 100 20.13 18.52 20.94
N GLN A 101 21.36 18.01 20.80
CA GLN A 101 21.67 16.98 19.80
C GLN A 101 20.88 15.70 20.04
N LEU A 102 20.78 15.27 21.30
CA LEU A 102 19.96 14.12 21.69
C LEU A 102 18.49 14.34 21.28
N ALA A 103 17.90 15.47 21.68
CA ALA A 103 16.51 15.79 21.33
C ALA A 103 16.27 15.88 19.82
N VAL A 104 17.21 16.44 19.05
CA VAL A 104 17.13 16.47 17.58
C VAL A 104 17.26 15.07 16.99
N SER A 105 18.14 14.22 17.52
CA SER A 105 18.31 12.85 17.05
C SER A 105 17.06 12.00 17.30
N GLU A 106 16.44 12.11 18.47
CA GLU A 106 15.16 11.44 18.79
C GLU A 106 14.03 11.90 17.86
N ARG A 107 13.89 13.22 17.66
CA ARG A 107 12.92 13.77 16.72
C ARG A 107 13.16 13.29 15.29
N ASN A 108 14.41 13.30 14.83
CA ASN A 108 14.77 12.83 13.50
C ASN A 108 14.48 11.34 13.35
N GLY A 109 14.80 10.53 14.36
CA GLY A 109 14.48 9.10 14.40
C GLY A 109 12.98 8.85 14.23
N ALA A 110 12.15 9.52 15.04
CA ALA A 110 10.69 9.42 14.94
C ALA A 110 10.15 9.87 13.56
N THR A 111 10.75 10.90 12.97
CA THR A 111 10.37 11.37 11.62
C THR A 111 10.73 10.35 10.54
N VAL A 112 11.91 9.75 10.63
CA VAL A 112 12.38 8.72 9.70
C VAL A 112 11.53 7.46 9.81
N GLU A 113 11.19 7.02 11.03
CA GLU A 113 10.32 5.88 11.28
C GLU A 113 8.93 6.08 10.66
N GLN A 114 8.30 7.23 10.90
CA GLN A 114 7.01 7.57 10.30
C GLN A 114 7.07 7.64 8.75
N ALA A 115 8.16 8.22 8.21
CA ALA A 115 8.38 8.27 6.76
C ALA A 115 8.56 6.86 6.18
N PHE A 116 9.26 5.98 6.87
CA PHE A 116 9.44 4.58 6.48
C PHE A 116 8.12 3.81 6.53
N GLU A 117 7.38 3.88 7.62
CA GLU A 117 6.08 3.20 7.78
C GLU A 117 5.10 3.62 6.67
N SER A 118 4.98 4.93 6.44
CA SER A 118 4.11 5.47 5.40
C SER A 118 4.57 5.08 3.99
N GLY A 119 5.88 5.07 3.74
CA GLY A 119 6.48 4.61 2.49
C GLY A 119 6.20 3.12 2.24
N TYR A 120 6.45 2.27 3.23
CA TYR A 120 6.19 0.83 3.17
C TYR A 120 4.70 0.54 2.92
N ARG A 121 3.80 1.14 3.71
CA ARG A 121 2.36 0.97 3.53
C ARG A 121 1.90 1.39 2.14
N THR A 122 2.45 2.49 1.63
CA THR A 122 2.15 2.96 0.27
C THR A 122 2.64 1.97 -0.78
N ALA A 123 3.88 1.47 -0.66
CA ALA A 123 4.44 0.50 -1.58
C ALA A 123 3.65 -0.83 -1.59
N VAL A 124 3.26 -1.35 -0.42
CA VAL A 124 2.42 -2.54 -0.29
C VAL A 124 1.05 -2.32 -0.93
N ASN A 125 0.43 -1.16 -0.71
CA ASN A 125 -0.85 -0.83 -1.34
C ASN A 125 -0.73 -0.74 -2.88
N MET A 126 0.38 -0.17 -3.39
CA MET A 126 0.65 -0.12 -4.83
C MET A 126 0.85 -1.52 -5.42
N LEU A 127 1.59 -2.38 -4.72
CA LEU A 127 1.80 -3.78 -5.13
C LEU A 127 0.48 -4.54 -5.14
N ALA A 128 -0.31 -4.43 -4.07
CA ALA A 128 -1.63 -5.04 -3.99
C ALA A 128 -2.54 -4.56 -5.12
N ALA A 129 -2.59 -3.25 -5.37
CA ALA A 129 -3.39 -2.68 -6.46
C ALA A 129 -2.92 -3.15 -7.85
N GLY A 130 -1.61 -3.32 -8.06
CA GLY A 130 -1.04 -3.85 -9.31
C GLY A 130 -1.32 -5.34 -9.53
N LEU A 131 -1.48 -6.11 -8.46
CA LEU A 131 -1.82 -7.54 -8.48
C LEU A 131 -3.32 -7.81 -8.62
N MET A 132 -4.18 -6.85 -8.28
CA MET A 132 -5.63 -6.97 -8.47
C MET A 132 -5.98 -6.86 -9.95
N LEU A 133 -6.45 -7.97 -10.54
CA LEU A 133 -6.96 -7.99 -11.92
C LEU A 133 -8.11 -6.97 -12.06
N PRO A 134 -8.12 -6.11 -13.10
CA PRO A 134 -9.28 -5.26 -13.36
C PRO A 134 -10.45 -6.14 -13.79
N GLY A 135 -11.32 -6.50 -12.84
CA GLY A 135 -12.49 -7.34 -13.08
C GLY A 135 -12.82 -8.35 -11.98
N SER A 136 -11.98 -8.53 -10.94
CA SER A 136 -12.42 -9.28 -9.76
C SER A 136 -13.44 -8.41 -9.00
N LYS A 137 -14.69 -8.89 -8.92
CA LYS A 137 -15.74 -8.32 -8.07
C LYS A 137 -15.43 -8.56 -6.59
N GLN A 138 -14.31 -8.04 -6.11
CA GLN A 138 -13.94 -7.98 -4.69
C GLN A 138 -13.85 -6.50 -4.24
N ASP A 139 -14.78 -5.66 -4.70
CA ASP A 139 -14.98 -4.30 -4.18
C ASP A 139 -15.66 -4.28 -2.79
N ALA A 140 -15.85 -5.44 -2.15
CA ALA A 140 -16.80 -5.58 -1.05
C ALA A 140 -16.18 -5.58 0.37
N GLU A 141 -14.88 -5.80 0.54
CA GLU A 141 -14.31 -6.06 1.88
C GLU A 141 -13.09 -5.19 2.26
N ILE A 142 -12.77 -4.17 1.47
CA ILE A 142 -11.71 -3.21 1.80
C ILE A 142 -12.35 -1.97 2.47
N PRO A 143 -11.79 -1.46 3.59
CA PRO A 143 -12.28 -0.25 4.19
C PRO A 143 -12.09 0.95 3.24
N LEU A 144 -13.13 1.76 3.12
CA LEU A 144 -13.19 2.94 2.26
C LEU A 144 -12.17 3.98 2.69
N THR A 145 -11.39 4.48 1.72
CA THR A 145 -10.45 5.56 1.95
C THR A 145 -11.16 6.92 2.01
N THR A 146 -10.49 7.92 2.59
CA THR A 146 -11.03 9.30 2.62
C THR A 146 -11.18 9.94 1.23
N GLN A 147 -10.50 9.42 0.21
CA GLN A 147 -10.64 9.89 -1.17
C GLN A 147 -11.89 9.31 -1.84
N GLU A 148 -12.22 8.06 -1.54
CA GLU A 148 -13.45 7.40 -2.01
C GLU A 148 -14.67 7.98 -1.33
N LEU A 149 -14.65 8.14 0.00
CA LEU A 149 -15.73 8.76 0.77
C LEU A 149 -16.06 10.18 0.27
N ARG A 150 -15.06 10.90 -0.25
CA ARG A 150 -15.25 12.23 -0.84
C ARG A 150 -16.12 12.22 -2.11
N LYS A 151 -16.17 11.09 -2.82
CA LYS A 151 -16.96 10.89 -4.04
C LYS A 151 -18.34 10.27 -3.75
N MET A 152 -18.58 9.84 -2.51
CA MET A 152 -19.78 9.10 -2.07
C MET A 152 -20.75 10.00 -1.29
N ASP A 153 -20.84 11.30 -1.62
CA ASP A 153 -21.72 12.23 -0.91
C ASP A 153 -23.18 11.79 -0.99
N GLY A 154 -23.81 11.56 0.15
CA GLY A 154 -25.19 11.08 0.26
C GLY A 154 -25.37 9.56 0.17
N GLU A 155 -24.31 8.78 -0.05
CA GLU A 155 -24.39 7.32 -0.10
C GLU A 155 -24.38 6.68 1.30
N GLN A 156 -24.98 5.49 1.42
CA GLN A 156 -24.93 4.67 2.63
C GLN A 156 -23.66 3.81 2.64
N VAL A 157 -23.00 3.75 3.79
CA VAL A 157 -21.81 2.95 4.06
C VAL A 157 -21.95 2.30 5.43
N PHE A 158 -21.34 1.15 5.64
CA PHE A 158 -21.36 0.47 6.93
C PHE A 158 -20.22 0.99 7.81
N CYS A 159 -20.52 1.42 9.03
CA CYS A 159 -19.50 1.80 10.02
C CYS A 159 -19.24 0.65 10.99
N LEU A 160 -18.00 0.15 11.01
CA LEU A 160 -17.61 -0.96 11.87
C LEU A 160 -17.71 -0.60 13.36
N ASP A 161 -17.18 0.57 13.74
CA ASP A 161 -17.11 1.02 15.13
C ASP A 161 -18.50 1.24 15.76
N MET A 162 -19.48 1.62 14.95
CA MET A 162 -20.86 1.85 15.37
C MET A 162 -21.76 0.63 15.11
N ASN A 163 -21.27 -0.36 14.35
CA ASN A 163 -22.00 -1.53 13.86
C ASN A 163 -23.35 -1.21 13.18
N GLU A 164 -23.40 -0.08 12.47
CA GLU A 164 -24.62 0.46 11.85
C GLU A 164 -24.34 1.05 10.47
N ASP A 165 -25.36 1.09 9.61
CA ASP A 165 -25.30 1.75 8.31
C ASP A 165 -25.45 3.27 8.50
N VAL A 166 -24.46 4.02 8.03
CA VAL A 166 -24.36 5.48 8.16
C VAL A 166 -24.31 6.14 6.80
N ARG A 167 -24.77 7.38 6.70
CA ARG A 167 -24.73 8.14 5.45
C ARG A 167 -23.53 9.06 5.41
N VAL A 168 -22.81 9.07 4.29
CA VAL A 168 -21.67 9.96 4.08
C VAL A 168 -22.15 11.37 3.73
N VAL A 169 -21.55 12.36 4.39
CA VAL A 169 -21.77 13.80 4.15
C VAL A 169 -20.41 14.44 3.85
N ALA A 170 -20.10 14.61 2.57
CA ALA A 170 -18.85 15.20 2.12
C ALA A 170 -19.00 16.73 1.99
N ARG A 171 -18.28 17.50 2.81
CA ARG A 171 -18.29 18.97 2.73
C ARG A 171 -17.19 19.48 1.79
N LYS A 172 -17.49 20.55 1.05
CA LYS A 172 -16.56 21.24 0.11
C LYS A 172 -15.21 21.68 0.69
N LYS A 173 -15.06 21.75 2.02
CA LYS A 173 -13.80 22.15 2.73
C LYS A 173 -12.95 20.97 3.23
N GLY A 174 -13.19 19.74 2.73
CA GLY A 174 -12.37 18.57 3.09
C GLY A 174 -12.75 17.89 4.41
N PHE A 175 -13.80 18.37 5.08
CA PHE A 175 -14.39 17.67 6.22
C PHE A 175 -15.40 16.65 5.71
N ILE A 176 -15.13 15.37 5.96
CA ILE A 176 -16.09 14.30 5.74
C ILE A 176 -16.74 14.01 7.09
N GLN A 177 -18.06 13.98 7.09
CA GLN A 177 -18.86 13.57 8.23
C GLN A 177 -19.65 12.33 7.82
N ILE A 178 -20.00 11.53 8.81
CA ILE A 178 -21.01 10.48 8.65
C ILE A 178 -22.19 10.85 9.55
N THR A 179 -23.40 10.59 9.10
CA THR A 179 -24.59 10.79 9.91
C THR A 179 -25.32 9.47 10.04
N ASN A 180 -25.65 9.14 11.27
CA ASN A 180 -26.77 8.26 11.57
C ASN A 180 -28.03 9.13 11.63
N ASP A 181 -29.24 8.57 11.52
CA ASP A 181 -30.51 9.31 11.60
C ASP A 181 -30.67 10.10 12.93
N LYS A 182 -29.80 9.84 13.90
CA LYS A 182 -29.79 10.45 15.24
C LYS A 182 -28.65 11.45 15.47
N GLU A 183 -27.46 11.21 14.93
CA GLU A 183 -26.24 11.96 15.28
C GLU A 183 -25.26 12.08 14.10
N ILE A 184 -24.47 13.17 14.09
CA ILE A 184 -23.44 13.45 13.09
C ILE A 184 -22.06 13.22 13.73
N HIS A 185 -21.28 12.31 13.17
CA HIS A 185 -19.92 12.00 13.60
C HIS A 185 -18.88 12.46 12.57
N ARG A 186 -17.66 12.77 13.04
CA ARG A 186 -16.50 12.99 12.17
C ARG A 186 -15.90 11.64 11.80
N ILE A 187 -15.40 11.49 10.57
CA ILE A 187 -14.82 10.22 10.10
C ILE A 187 -13.46 9.86 10.74
N VAL A 188 -12.86 10.76 11.52
CA VAL A 188 -11.50 10.57 12.03
C VAL A 188 -11.51 9.41 13.02
N GLY A 189 -10.78 8.33 12.69
CA GLY A 189 -10.69 7.13 13.51
C GLY A 189 -11.80 6.10 13.27
N LEU A 190 -12.67 6.30 12.29
CA LEU A 190 -13.74 5.35 11.96
C LEU A 190 -13.38 4.48 10.75
N THR A 191 -13.74 3.20 10.83
CA THR A 191 -13.55 2.23 9.75
C THR A 191 -14.86 2.02 9.00
N LEU A 192 -14.90 2.45 7.74
CA LEU A 192 -16.11 2.43 6.92
C LEU A 192 -15.97 1.44 5.77
N TYR A 193 -17.03 0.71 5.45
CA TYR A 193 -17.10 -0.25 4.35
C TYR A 193 -18.26 0.08 3.41
N ARG A 194 -18.15 -0.31 2.14
CA ARG A 194 -19.25 -0.11 1.18
C ARG A 194 -20.50 -0.94 1.53
N HIS A 195 -20.30 -2.10 2.15
CA HIS A 195 -21.37 -3.00 2.61
C HIS A 195 -20.94 -3.64 3.93
N ARG A 196 -21.89 -4.18 4.71
CA ARG A 196 -21.58 -4.94 5.93
C ARG A 196 -20.68 -6.13 5.60
N PRO A 197 -19.48 -6.24 6.21
CA PRO A 197 -18.59 -7.36 5.96
C PRO A 197 -19.20 -8.70 6.40
N SER A 198 -18.87 -9.77 5.68
CA SER A 198 -19.38 -11.12 5.90
C SER A 198 -19.07 -11.68 7.30
N TRP A 199 -17.96 -11.24 7.91
CA TRP A 199 -17.50 -11.64 9.25
C TRP A 199 -18.12 -10.84 10.40
N CYS A 200 -18.93 -9.81 10.12
CA CYS A 200 -19.68 -9.03 11.13
C CYS A 200 -21.08 -9.59 11.43
N GLN A 201 -21.38 -10.85 11.07
CA GLN A 201 -22.65 -11.52 11.39
C GLN A 201 -22.74 -11.95 12.85
#